data_AF-A0A257NDX7-F1
#
_entry.id   AF-A0A257NDX7-F1
#
_cell.length_a   1.000
_cell.length_b   1.000
_cell.length_c   1.000
_cell.angle_alpha   90.00
_cell.angle_beta   90.00
_cell.angle_gamma   90.00
#
_symmetry.space_group_name_H-M   'P 1'
#
loop_
_entity.id
_entity.type
_entity.pdbx_description
1 polymer ?
#
loop_
_entity_poly.entity_id
_entity_poly.type
_entity_poly.pdbx_seq_one_letter_code
_entity_poly.pdbx_strand_id
1 'polypeptide(L)'
;MTDWTVERKAQLAYSYERFAQAKVFVFRKWCETAAERHALTPTDLSGSCKYGSLFMNQVFGGTICGHYEHQYNFIGGRIVDLSHDAIDVGRITNPYLHEPGFFAIPEKQASLNGCLPRVQRWVAQFMEEIESSG
;
A
#
# COMPACT_ATOMS: atom_id res chain seq x y z
N MET A 1 -16.84 -9.41 -5.80
CA MET A 1 -15.59 -9.59 -5.04
C MET A 1 -14.50 -8.84 -5.78
N THR A 2 -13.69 -8.05 -5.09
CA THR A 2 -12.68 -7.21 -5.74
C THR A 2 -11.47 -8.05 -6.14
N ASP A 3 -11.16 -8.12 -7.44
CA ASP A 3 -9.90 -8.68 -7.91
C ASP A 3 -8.79 -7.61 -7.78
N TRP A 4 -7.75 -7.95 -7.03
CA TRP A 4 -6.61 -7.08 -6.74
C TRP A 4 -5.42 -7.33 -7.67
N THR A 5 -5.50 -8.39 -8.47
CA THR A 5 -4.46 -8.79 -9.43
C THR A 5 -4.67 -8.20 -10.83
N VAL A 6 -5.83 -7.59 -11.07
CA VAL A 6 -6.17 -6.90 -12.33
C VAL A 6 -5.62 -5.48 -12.35
N GLU A 7 -5.11 -5.09 -13.52
CA GLU A 7 -4.59 -3.74 -13.77
C GLU A 7 -5.66 -2.67 -13.52
N ARG A 8 -5.36 -1.72 -12.64
CA ARG A 8 -6.25 -0.59 -12.34
C ARG A 8 -5.80 0.69 -12.99
N LYS A 9 -6.78 1.49 -13.40
CA LYS A 9 -6.55 2.85 -13.86
C LYS A 9 -6.11 3.74 -12.70
N ALA A 10 -5.04 4.50 -12.93
CA ALA A 10 -4.54 5.50 -11.99
C ALA A 10 -5.50 6.69 -11.86
N GLN A 11 -5.64 7.21 -10.64
CA GLN A 11 -6.24 8.53 -10.38
C GLN A 11 -5.20 9.63 -10.53
N LEU A 12 -3.95 9.34 -10.19
CA LEU A 12 -2.82 10.24 -10.28
C LEU A 12 -1.67 9.55 -11.02
N ALA A 13 -1.03 10.25 -11.96
CA ALA A 13 0.12 9.69 -12.67
C ALA A 13 1.28 9.44 -11.69
N TYR A 14 1.91 8.28 -11.79
CA TYR A 14 3.05 7.92 -10.95
C TYR A 14 4.30 8.75 -11.31
N SER A 15 5.00 9.25 -10.29
CA SER A 15 6.33 9.83 -10.39
C SER A 15 7.10 9.58 -9.08
N TYR A 16 8.42 9.72 -9.08
CA TYR A 16 9.23 9.57 -7.86
C TYR A 16 8.89 10.61 -6.79
N GLU A 17 8.56 11.83 -7.21
CA GLU A 17 8.10 12.90 -6.31
C GLU A 17 6.79 12.52 -5.61
N ARG A 18 5.79 12.07 -6.38
CA ARG A 18 4.49 11.64 -5.85
C ARG A 18 4.61 10.38 -5.00
N PHE A 19 5.53 9.49 -5.35
CA PHE A 19 5.87 8.35 -4.51
C PHE A 19 6.43 8.79 -3.14
N ALA A 20 7.35 9.76 -3.12
CA ALA A 20 7.90 10.29 -1.88
C ALA A 20 6.81 10.96 -1.01
N GLN A 21 5.93 11.76 -1.63
CA GLN A 21 4.78 12.37 -0.96
C GLN A 21 3.83 11.30 -0.38
N ALA A 22 3.50 10.28 -1.18
CA ALA A 22 2.68 9.14 -0.74
C ALA A 22 3.32 8.40 0.45
N LYS A 23 4.63 8.20 0.44
CA LYS A 23 5.36 7.54 1.53
C LYS A 23 5.28 8.31 2.84
N VAL A 24 5.52 9.63 2.80
CA VAL A 24 5.38 10.51 3.96
C VAL A 24 3.95 10.50 4.48
N PHE A 25 2.98 10.62 3.58
CA PHE A 25 1.55 10.60 3.92
C PHE A 25 1.16 9.28 4.61
N VAL A 26 1.49 8.14 4.01
CA VAL A 26 1.12 6.81 4.55
C VAL A 26 1.81 6.55 5.88
N PHE A 27 3.07 6.98 6.06
CA PHE A 27 3.74 6.86 7.36
C PHE A 27 3.01 7.65 8.46
N ARG A 28 2.61 8.90 8.19
CA ARG A 28 1.81 9.69 9.12
C ARG A 28 0.50 8.97 9.48
N LYS A 29 -0.21 8.43 8.48
CA LYS A 29 -1.45 7.66 8.70
C LYS A 29 -1.24 6.35 9.45
N TRP A 30 -0.08 5.73 9.28
CA TRP A 30 0.31 4.54 10.02
C TRP A 30 0.51 4.84 11.50
N CYS A 31 1.20 5.94 11.82
CA CYS A 31 1.33 6.44 13.18
C CYS A 31 -0.03 6.80 13.82
N GLU A 32 -0.92 7.47 13.08
CA GLU A 32 -2.29 7.73 13.54
C GLU A 32 -3.04 6.42 13.87
N THR A 33 -2.92 5.41 13.01
CA THR A 33 -3.57 4.09 13.22
C THR A 33 -3.01 3.34 14.44
N ALA A 34 -1.71 3.47 14.70
CA ALA A 34 -1.10 2.89 15.90
C ALA A 34 -1.61 3.58 17.17
N ALA A 35 -1.71 4.91 17.16
CA ALA A 35 -2.25 5.68 18.27
C ALA A 35 -3.72 5.32 18.57
N GLU A 36 -4.57 5.19 17.54
CA GLU A 36 -5.97 4.73 17.68
C GLU A 36 -6.08 3.35 18.35
N ARG A 37 -5.07 2.50 18.18
CA ARG A 37 -5.02 1.14 18.74
C ARG A 37 -4.30 1.07 20.08
N HIS A 38 -3.88 2.21 20.64
CA HIS A 38 -3.03 2.28 21.84
C HIS A 38 -1.74 1.45 21.71
N ALA A 39 -1.19 1.36 20.50
CA ALA A 39 0.08 0.68 20.22
C ALA A 39 1.24 1.67 20.28
N LEU A 40 2.48 1.14 20.30
CA LEU A 40 3.69 1.95 20.17
C LEU A 40 3.72 2.66 18.83
N THR A 41 4.20 3.91 18.83
CA THR A 41 4.40 4.68 17.60
C THR A 41 5.40 3.96 16.68
N PRO A 42 5.04 3.66 15.42
CA PRO A 42 5.95 3.07 14.45
C PRO A 42 7.14 3.99 14.19
N THR A 43 8.33 3.41 14.04
CA THR A 43 9.55 4.13 13.64
C THR A 43 9.79 4.09 12.14
N ASP A 44 9.12 3.18 11.43
CA ASP A 44 9.15 3.00 9.98
C ASP A 44 7.80 2.44 9.48
N LEU A 45 7.77 1.97 8.24
CA LEU A 45 6.60 1.38 7.60
C LEU A 45 6.44 -0.13 7.85
N SER A 46 7.10 -0.69 8.87
CA SER A 46 6.96 -2.11 9.21
C SER A 46 5.50 -2.46 9.48
N GLY A 47 5.05 -3.61 8.95
CA GLY A 47 3.69 -4.12 9.05
C GLY A 47 2.64 -3.35 8.22
N SER A 48 3.04 -2.33 7.47
CA SER A 48 2.11 -1.50 6.70
C SER A 48 1.83 -1.99 5.28
N CYS A 49 2.53 -3.02 4.79
CA CYS A 49 2.51 -3.47 3.38
C CYS A 49 1.09 -3.64 2.81
N LYS A 50 0.16 -4.15 3.60
CA LYS A 50 -1.26 -4.28 3.24
C LYS A 50 -1.93 -2.94 2.97
N TYR A 51 -1.76 -1.97 3.87
CA TYR A 51 -2.32 -0.64 3.70
C TYR A 51 -1.59 0.14 2.61
N GLY A 52 -0.26 0.05 2.56
CA GLY A 52 0.57 0.72 1.57
C GLY A 52 0.23 0.29 0.16
N SER A 53 0.15 -1.02 -0.10
CA SER A 53 -0.15 -1.51 -1.46
C SER A 53 -1.59 -1.27 -1.90
N LEU A 54 -2.57 -1.32 -0.99
CA LEU A 54 -3.93 -0.88 -1.29
C LEU A 54 -3.96 0.62 -1.63
N PHE A 55 -3.30 1.45 -0.83
CA PHE A 55 -3.24 2.90 -1.05
C PHE A 55 -2.62 3.23 -2.41
N MET A 56 -1.43 2.68 -2.69
CA MET A 56 -0.73 2.90 -3.96
C MET A 56 -1.55 2.41 -5.16
N ASN A 57 -2.24 1.27 -5.03
CA ASN A 57 -3.12 0.75 -6.06
C ASN A 57 -4.31 1.68 -6.35
N GLN A 58 -4.90 2.26 -5.30
CA GLN A 58 -6.02 3.20 -5.47
C GLN A 58 -5.58 4.52 -6.08
N VAL A 59 -4.40 5.05 -5.71
CA VAL A 59 -3.90 6.34 -6.22
C VAL A 59 -3.30 6.21 -7.62
N PHE A 60 -2.36 5.28 -7.79
CA PHE A 60 -1.50 5.20 -8.97
C PHE A 60 -1.85 4.03 -9.91
N GLY A 61 -2.87 3.24 -9.59
CA GLY A 61 -3.31 2.12 -10.42
C GLY A 61 -2.43 0.88 -10.31
N GLY A 62 -2.27 0.15 -11.42
CA GLY A 62 -1.46 -1.07 -11.47
C GLY A 62 -2.14 -2.29 -10.84
N THR A 63 -1.34 -3.30 -10.51
CA THR A 63 -1.76 -4.52 -9.82
C THR A 63 -1.16 -4.61 -8.42
N ILE A 64 -1.74 -5.44 -7.56
CA ILE A 64 -1.13 -5.86 -6.30
C ILE A 64 -0.51 -7.24 -6.50
N CYS A 65 0.77 -7.36 -6.17
CA CYS A 65 1.56 -8.58 -6.21
C CYS A 65 2.08 -8.92 -4.81
N GLY A 66 2.68 -10.11 -4.67
CA GLY A 66 3.21 -10.59 -3.39
C GLY A 66 2.87 -12.03 -3.06
N HIS A 67 3.12 -12.37 -1.80
CA HIS A 67 2.99 -13.68 -1.17
C HIS A 67 2.62 -13.51 0.32
N TYR A 68 2.66 -14.59 1.11
CA TYR A 68 2.17 -14.57 2.49
C TYR A 68 2.89 -13.58 3.42
N GLU A 69 4.17 -13.27 3.18
CA GLU A 69 4.97 -12.37 4.03
C GLU A 69 4.85 -10.90 3.59
N HIS A 70 4.74 -10.66 2.28
CA HIS A 70 4.79 -9.30 1.74
C HIS A 70 3.86 -9.09 0.55
N GLN A 71 3.34 -7.86 0.44
CA GLN A 71 2.60 -7.41 -0.74
C GLN A 71 3.04 -6.02 -1.18
N TYR A 72 3.12 -5.83 -2.49
CA TYR A 72 3.63 -4.63 -3.16
C TYR A 72 2.80 -4.36 -4.43
N ASN A 73 3.11 -3.30 -5.16
CA ASN A 73 2.45 -2.97 -6.42
C ASN A 73 3.35 -3.19 -7.63
N PHE A 74 2.73 -3.54 -8.75
CA PHE A 74 3.36 -3.46 -10.06
C PHE A 74 2.67 -2.36 -10.87
N ILE A 75 3.38 -1.28 -11.18
CA ILE A 75 2.83 -0.07 -11.81
C ILE A 75 3.68 0.30 -13.02
N GLY A 76 3.11 0.27 -14.22
CA GLY A 76 3.81 0.65 -15.45
C GLY A 76 5.11 -0.15 -15.68
N GLY A 77 5.11 -1.44 -15.36
CA GLY A 77 6.29 -2.31 -15.52
C GLY A 77 7.30 -2.27 -14.37
N ARG A 78 6.96 -1.65 -13.23
CA ARG A 78 7.89 -1.43 -12.12
C ARG A 78 7.35 -1.96 -10.80
N ILE A 79 8.22 -2.54 -9.99
CA ILE A 79 7.94 -2.83 -8.58
C ILE A 79 7.87 -1.49 -7.83
N VAL A 80 6.77 -1.29 -7.11
CA VAL A 80 6.51 -0.10 -6.30
C VAL A 80 6.09 -0.56 -4.91
N ASP A 81 6.87 -0.21 -3.91
CA ASP A 81 6.68 -0.63 -2.52
C ASP A 81 7.03 0.53 -1.58
N LEU A 82 6.05 0.99 -0.80
CA LEU A 82 6.27 2.06 0.18
C LEU A 82 7.15 1.60 1.35
N SER A 83 7.10 0.32 1.68
CA SER A 83 7.81 -0.32 2.79
C SER A 83 9.13 -0.96 2.38
N HIS A 84 9.67 -0.66 1.19
CA HIS A 84 10.90 -1.31 0.68
C HIS A 84 12.13 -1.17 1.60
N ASP A 85 12.16 -0.13 2.44
CA ASP A 85 13.21 0.17 3.41
C ASP A 85 12.78 -0.08 4.87
N ALA A 86 11.60 -0.67 5.07
CA ALA A 86 11.16 -1.08 6.41
C ALA A 86 11.99 -2.27 6.91
N ILE A 87 12.24 -2.30 8.22
CA ILE A 87 13.10 -3.30 8.86
C ILE A 87 12.57 -4.72 8.63
N ASP A 88 11.25 -4.92 8.68
CA ASP A 88 10.64 -6.22 8.45
C ASP A 88 10.81 -6.71 7.00
N VAL A 89 10.59 -5.84 6.01
CA VAL A 89 10.79 -6.17 4.59
C VAL A 89 12.25 -6.54 4.31
N GLY A 90 13.21 -5.83 4.91
CA GLY A 90 14.64 -6.14 4.80
C GLY A 90 15.04 -7.50 5.37
N ARG A 91 14.19 -8.16 6.16
CA ARG A 91 14.42 -9.49 6.74
C ARG A 91 13.76 -10.63 5.95
N ILE A 92 12.91 -10.30 4.97
CA ILE A 92 12.19 -11.29 4.16
C ILE A 92 13.13 -11.86 3.10
N THR A 93 13.11 -13.18 2.92
CA THR A 93 13.81 -13.82 1.81
C THR A 93 12.95 -13.70 0.55
N ASN A 94 13.48 -13.08 -0.51
CA ASN A 94 12.77 -12.80 -1.76
C ASN A 94 11.46 -11.98 -1.56
N PRO A 95 11.53 -10.75 -1.02
CA PRO A 95 10.34 -9.94 -0.70
C PRO A 95 9.45 -9.61 -1.92
N TYR A 96 9.98 -9.74 -3.13
CA TYR A 96 9.27 -9.47 -4.38
C TYR A 96 8.91 -10.73 -5.16
N LEU A 97 8.89 -11.88 -4.49
CA LEU A 97 8.25 -13.08 -5.04
C LEU A 97 6.74 -12.81 -5.20
N HIS A 98 6.18 -13.21 -6.35
CA HIS A 98 4.74 -13.15 -6.56
C HIS A 98 4.16 -14.56 -6.66
N GLU A 99 3.20 -14.85 -5.80
CA GLU A 99 2.41 -16.07 -5.81
C GLU A 99 0.97 -15.73 -6.23
N PRO A 100 0.57 -15.92 -7.50
CA PRO A 100 -0.75 -15.51 -7.97
C PRO A 100 -1.91 -16.13 -7.17
N GLY A 101 -1.74 -17.37 -6.72
CA GLY A 101 -2.74 -18.07 -5.89
C GLY A 101 -3.00 -17.42 -4.54
N PHE A 102 -2.07 -16.62 -4.01
CA PHE A 102 -2.21 -15.98 -2.70
C PHE A 102 -3.40 -15.02 -2.64
N PHE A 103 -3.64 -14.26 -3.71
CA PHE A 103 -4.74 -13.28 -3.76
C PHE A 103 -6.10 -13.90 -4.12
N ALA A 104 -6.12 -15.17 -4.52
CA ALA A 104 -7.35 -15.95 -4.73
C ALA A 104 -7.91 -16.54 -3.42
N ILE A 105 -7.15 -16.50 -2.32
CA ILE A 105 -7.57 -17.01 -1.01
C ILE A 105 -8.71 -16.13 -0.45
N PRO A 106 -9.89 -16.68 -0.12
CA PRO A 106 -11.05 -15.90 0.36
C PRO A 106 -10.74 -15.04 1.59
N GLU A 107 -9.98 -15.56 2.55
CA GLU A 107 -9.57 -14.85 3.77
C GLU A 107 -8.67 -13.67 3.45
N LYS A 108 -7.79 -13.82 2.45
CA LYS A 108 -6.93 -12.73 1.98
C LYS A 108 -7.79 -11.63 1.35
N GLN A 109 -8.74 -11.99 0.49
CA GLN A 109 -9.65 -11.04 -0.14
C GLN A 109 -10.52 -10.33 0.90
N ALA A 110 -11.06 -11.05 1.89
CA ALA A 110 -11.81 -10.48 3.00
C ALA A 110 -10.96 -9.50 3.82
N SER A 111 -9.70 -9.86 4.12
CA SER A 111 -8.76 -9.00 4.84
C SER A 111 -8.45 -7.70 4.11
N LEU A 112 -8.27 -7.76 2.78
CA LEU A 112 -8.06 -6.58 1.93
C LEU A 112 -9.31 -5.71 1.87
N ASN A 113 -10.48 -6.31 1.65
CA ASN A 113 -11.76 -5.60 1.60
C ASN A 113 -12.09 -4.92 2.92
N GLY A 114 -11.77 -5.55 4.06
CA GLY A 114 -11.94 -4.94 5.39
C GLY A 114 -11.06 -3.71 5.64
N CYS A 115 -9.91 -3.61 4.95
CA CYS A 115 -9.01 -2.46 5.05
C CYS A 115 -9.40 -1.33 4.09
N LEU A 116 -10.11 -1.64 3.01
CA LEU A 116 -10.41 -0.71 1.92
C LEU A 116 -11.14 0.57 2.36
N PRO A 117 -12.16 0.55 3.23
CA PRO A 117 -12.85 1.78 3.63
C PRO A 117 -11.92 2.80 4.31
N ARG A 118 -10.93 2.32 5.08
CA ARG A 118 -9.93 3.19 5.69
C ARG A 118 -8.99 3.76 4.62
N VAL A 119 -8.51 2.91 3.71
CA VAL A 119 -7.64 3.32 2.61
C VAL A 119 -8.33 4.33 1.70
N GLN A 120 -9.63 4.19 1.41
CA GLN A 120 -10.37 5.16 0.60
C GLN A 120 -10.42 6.55 1.23
N ARG A 121 -10.57 6.65 2.56
CA ARG A 121 -10.48 7.93 3.27
C ARG A 121 -9.07 8.53 3.17
N TRP A 122 -8.04 7.68 3.25
CA TRP A 122 -6.66 8.11 3.08
C TRP A 122 -6.39 8.63 1.67
N VAL A 123 -6.91 7.96 0.65
CA VAL A 123 -6.79 8.39 -0.75
C VAL A 123 -7.44 9.74 -0.95
N ALA A 124 -8.66 9.95 -0.43
CA ALA A 124 -9.34 11.25 -0.52
C ALA A 124 -8.51 12.38 0.10
N GLN A 125 -8.03 12.19 1.33
CA GLN A 125 -7.17 13.18 2.02
C GLN A 125 -5.86 13.44 1.28
N PHE A 126 -5.24 12.41 0.72
CA PHE A 126 -4.01 12.56 -0.05
C PHE A 126 -4.22 13.40 -1.31
N MET A 127 -5.33 13.17 -2.04
CA MET A 127 -5.64 13.95 -3.24
C MET A 127 -5.88 15.43 -2.89
N GLU A 128 -6.60 15.72 -1.79
CA GLU A 128 -6.78 17.09 -1.28
C GLU A 128 -5.45 17.78 -0.91
N GLU A 129 -4.53 17.05 -0.28
CA GLU A 129 -3.20 17.58 0.08
C GLU A 129 -2.32 17.88 -1.14
N ILE A 130 -2.39 17.04 -2.18
CA ILE A 130 -1.65 17.23 -3.43
C ILE A 130 -2.21 18.41 -4.24
N GLU A 131 -3.54 18.56 -4.30
CA GLU A 131 -4.19 19.70 -4.98
C GLU A 131 -3.89 21.03 -4.28
N SER A 132 -3.80 21.03 -2.95
CA SER A 132 -3.50 22.25 -2.17
C SER A 132 -2.01 22.66 -2.20
N SER A 133 -1.13 21.77 -2.68
CA SER A 133 0.32 21.98 -2.73
C SER A 133 0.84 22.32 -4.14
N GLY A 134 -0.03 22.32 -5.15
CA GLY A 134 0.28 22.66 -6.54
C GLY A 134 -0.19 24.05 -6.93
#